data_AF-A0AAQ3MGR6-F1
#
_entry.id   AF-A0AAQ3MGR6-F1
#
_cell.length_a   1.000
_cell.length_b   1.000
_cell.length_c   1.000
_cell.angle_alpha   90.00
_cell.angle_beta   90.00
_cell.angle_gamma   90.00
#
_symmetry.space_group_name_H-M   'P 1'
#
loop_
_entity.id
_entity.type
_entity.pdbx_description
1 polymer ?
#
loop_
_entity_poly.entity_id
_entity_poly.type
_entity_poly.pdbx_seq_one_letter_code
_entity_poly.pdbx_strand_id
1 'polypeptide(L)'
;MVHTCATQFITQDHNRLGSRIISHHIREIVESDPSTPIATIIASIKTSMGYTTSYRKAWLAKKHAIEHVYGNWEKSFNKLPCLLQVVQTFLPGFMYKLKTQPITDG
;
A
#
# COMPACT_ATOMS: atom_id res chain seq x y z
N MET A 1 -0.94 51.82 -13.51
CA MET A 1 -0.32 50.50 -13.22
C MET A 1 -1.44 49.52 -12.91
N VAL A 2 -1.84 48.71 -13.90
CA VAL A 2 -2.82 47.64 -13.73
C VAL A 2 -2.03 46.34 -13.57
N HIS A 3 -2.16 45.72 -12.41
CA HIS A 3 -1.73 44.33 -12.22
C HIS A 3 -2.93 43.44 -12.53
N THR A 4 -2.99 42.96 -13.76
CA THR A 4 -3.82 41.81 -14.12
C THR A 4 -3.28 40.60 -13.38
N CYS A 5 -3.84 40.28 -12.22
CA CYS A 5 -3.56 39.01 -11.56
C CYS A 5 -4.12 37.90 -12.45
N ALA A 6 -3.22 37.20 -13.14
CA ALA A 6 -3.55 35.97 -13.82
C ALA A 6 -4.12 34.99 -12.79
N THR A 7 -5.39 34.63 -12.98
CA THR A 7 -6.06 33.55 -12.27
C THR A 7 -5.22 32.29 -12.41
N GLN A 8 -4.42 31.99 -11.39
CA GLN A 8 -3.76 30.71 -11.29
C GLN A 8 -4.87 29.66 -11.24
N PHE A 9 -4.95 28.85 -12.29
CA PHE A 9 -5.70 27.61 -12.26
C PHE A 9 -5.27 26.86 -11.00
N ILE A 10 -6.16 26.80 -10.02
CA ILE A 10 -5.99 25.99 -8.81
C ILE A 10 -6.01 24.55 -9.30
N THR A 11 -4.83 24.02 -9.61
CA THR A 11 -4.65 22.58 -9.75
C THR A 11 -4.98 22.01 -8.37
N GLN A 12 -6.14 21.37 -8.24
CA GLN A 12 -6.51 20.59 -7.06
C GLN A 12 -5.65 19.32 -6.97
N ASP A 13 -4.34 19.51 -6.92
CA ASP A 13 -3.38 18.46 -6.61
C ASP A 13 -2.37 19.05 -5.63
N HIS A 14 -2.83 19.26 -4.39
CA HIS A 14 -1.98 19.74 -3.32
C HIS A 14 -0.93 18.65 -2.99
N ASN A 15 0.27 18.87 -3.50
CA ASN A 15 1.50 18.07 -3.32
C ASN A 15 1.93 17.85 -1.84
N ARG A 16 1.16 18.28 -0.85
CA ARG A 16 1.52 18.21 0.58
C ARG A 16 0.93 16.99 1.30
N LEU A 17 -0.19 16.43 0.82
CA LEU A 17 -0.68 15.13 1.31
C LEU A 17 -0.10 14.01 0.44
N GLY A 18 1.17 13.71 0.68
CA GLY A 18 1.82 12.54 0.10
C GLY A 18 1.17 11.25 0.59
N SER A 19 1.24 10.20 -0.22
CA SER A 19 0.77 8.84 0.10
C SER A 19 1.30 8.33 1.45
N ARG A 20 2.47 8.81 1.89
CA ARG A 20 3.09 8.50 3.19
C ARG A 20 2.31 9.02 4.40
N ILE A 21 1.76 10.24 4.32
CA ILE A 21 0.93 10.81 5.40
C ILE A 21 -0.40 10.06 5.49
N ILE A 22 -1.00 9.78 4.33
CA ILE A 22 -2.23 9.00 4.23
C ILE A 22 -2.01 7.58 4.75
N SER A 23 -0.89 6.95 4.39
CA SER A 23 -0.50 5.61 4.87
C SER A 23 -0.42 5.54 6.39
N HIS A 24 0.17 6.54 7.05
CA HIS A 24 0.20 6.59 8.51
C HIS A 24 -1.21 6.73 9.10
N HIS A 25 -2.06 7.57 8.50
CA HIS A 25 -3.42 7.79 8.98
C HIS A 25 -4.30 6.54 8.86
N ILE A 26 -4.18 5.78 7.77
CA ILE A 26 -4.98 4.57 7.54
C ILE A 26 -4.34 3.32 8.15
N ARG A 27 -3.24 3.45 8.89
CA ARG A 27 -2.50 2.33 9.46
C ARG A 27 -3.40 1.46 10.33
N GLU A 28 -4.15 2.05 11.24
CA GLU A 28 -5.05 1.33 12.15
C GLU A 28 -6.17 0.59 11.40
N ILE A 29 -6.70 1.20 10.33
CA ILE A 29 -7.70 0.58 9.46
C ILE A 29 -7.12 -0.66 8.78
N VAL A 30 -5.89 -0.55 8.28
CA VAL A 30 -5.18 -1.65 7.60
C VAL A 30 -4.75 -2.74 8.56
N GLU A 31 -4.36 -2.38 9.78
CA GLU A 31 -3.98 -3.33 10.84
C GLU A 31 -5.18 -4.12 11.36
N SER A 32 -6.34 -3.48 11.47
CA SER A 32 -7.60 -4.13 11.85
C SER A 32 -8.15 -5.04 10.74
N ASP A 33 -8.14 -4.56 9.49
CA ASP A 33 -8.53 -5.37 8.33
C ASP A 33 -7.74 -4.96 7.08
N PRO A 34 -6.71 -5.74 6.68
CA PRO A 34 -5.94 -5.44 5.48
C PRO A 34 -6.78 -5.62 4.19
N SER A 35 -7.93 -6.26 4.25
CA SER A 35 -8.84 -6.45 3.12
C SER A 35 -9.78 -5.25 2.90
N THR A 36 -9.72 -4.23 3.77
CA THR A 36 -10.57 -3.03 3.70
C THR A 36 -10.64 -2.45 2.28
N PRO A 37 -11.83 -2.26 1.69
CA PRO A 37 -11.98 -1.70 0.36
C PRO A 37 -11.37 -0.29 0.23
N ILE A 38 -10.81 0.03 -0.94
CA ILE A 38 -10.24 1.37 -1.20
C ILE A 38 -11.31 2.47 -1.06
N ALA A 39 -12.57 2.18 -1.40
CA ALA A 39 -13.68 3.12 -1.23
C ALA A 39 -13.87 3.53 0.24
N THR A 40 -13.78 2.58 1.18
CA THR A 40 -13.86 2.82 2.62
C THR A 40 -12.70 3.69 3.09
N ILE A 41 -11.49 3.44 2.58
CA ILE A 41 -10.31 4.26 2.87
C ILE A 41 -10.50 5.70 2.38
N ILE A 42 -11.02 5.90 1.17
CA ILE A 42 -11.31 7.24 0.64
C ILE A 42 -12.35 7.96 1.50
N ALA A 43 -13.42 7.26 1.89
CA ALA A 43 -14.45 7.82 2.76
C ALA A 43 -13.88 8.23 4.13
N SER A 44 -13.03 7.38 4.73
CA SER A 44 -12.36 7.68 5.98
C SER A 44 -11.47 8.92 5.87
N ILE A 45 -10.65 9.02 4.81
CA ILE A 45 -9.77 10.18 4.57
C ILE A 45 -10.62 11.46 4.37
N LYS A 46 -11.74 11.35 3.66
CA LYS A 46 -12.66 12.49 3.46
C LYS A 46 -13.25 12.97 4.79
N THR A 47 -13.67 12.05 5.66
CA THR A 47 -14.21 12.39 6.99
C THR A 47 -13.16 12.98 7.92
N SER A 48 -11.94 12.44 7.92
CA SER A 48 -10.91 12.86 8.88
C SER A 48 -10.12 14.10 8.44
N MET A 49 -9.84 14.22 7.15
CA MET A 49 -8.99 15.28 6.60
C MET A 49 -9.79 16.34 5.84
N GLY A 50 -11.07 16.09 5.54
CA GLY A 50 -11.90 17.01 4.76
C GLY A 50 -11.62 17.00 3.24
N TYR A 51 -10.73 16.11 2.77
CA TYR A 51 -10.30 16.06 1.36
C TYR A 51 -10.66 14.75 0.70
N THR A 52 -11.07 14.82 -0.57
CA THR A 52 -11.31 13.61 -1.38
C THR A 52 -10.02 13.22 -2.10
N THR A 53 -9.48 12.05 -1.77
CA THR A 53 -8.27 11.50 -2.40
C THR A 53 -8.64 10.66 -3.62
N SER A 54 -7.81 10.69 -4.67
CA SER A 54 -8.02 9.84 -5.85
C SER A 54 -7.80 8.35 -5.52
N TYR A 55 -8.48 7.47 -6.27
CA TYR A 55 -8.38 6.02 -6.08
C TYR A 55 -6.92 5.52 -6.09
N ARG A 56 -6.13 5.95 -7.08
CA ARG A 56 -4.72 5.56 -7.22
C ARG A 56 -3.88 5.95 -6.00
N LYS A 57 -4.09 7.16 -5.45
CA LYS A 57 -3.38 7.62 -4.24
C LYS A 57 -3.80 6.83 -3.01
N ALA A 58 -5.09 6.57 -2.84
CA ALA A 58 -5.59 5.75 -1.73
C ALA A 58 -5.07 4.30 -1.81
N TRP A 59 -5.00 3.72 -3.03
CA TRP A 59 -4.41 2.41 -3.26
C TRP A 59 -2.92 2.37 -2.91
N LEU A 60 -2.13 3.36 -3.35
CA LEU A 60 -0.71 3.43 -3.00
C LEU A 60 -0.48 3.64 -1.50
N ALA A 61 -1.30 4.48 -0.86
CA ALA A 61 -1.27 4.67 0.58
C ALA A 61 -1.57 3.36 1.33
N LYS A 62 -2.58 2.60 0.88
CA LYS A 62 -2.90 1.28 1.44
C LYS A 62 -1.71 0.33 1.29
N LYS A 63 -1.10 0.27 0.11
CA LYS A 63 0.10 -0.55 -0.13
C LYS A 63 1.23 -0.21 0.84
N HIS A 64 1.54 1.08 1.01
CA HIS A 64 2.55 1.53 1.96
C HIS A 64 2.19 1.19 3.41
N ALA A 65 0.91 1.30 3.79
CA ALA A 65 0.46 0.95 5.13
C ALA A 65 0.62 -0.56 5.40
N ILE A 66 0.25 -1.41 4.43
CA ILE A 66 0.46 -2.87 4.51
C ILE A 66 1.94 -3.19 4.65
N GLU A 67 2.80 -2.59 3.80
CA GLU A 67 4.25 -2.80 3.87
C GLU A 67 4.85 -2.33 5.19
N HIS A 68 4.27 -1.30 5.82
CA HIS A 68 4.71 -0.80 7.11
C HIS A 68 4.28 -1.70 8.28
N VAL A 69 3.06 -2.23 8.25
CA VAL A 69 2.50 -3.10 9.31
C VAL A 69 3.05 -4.52 9.22
N TYR A 70 3.02 -5.13 8.03
CA TYR A 70 3.36 -6.55 7.82
C TYR A 70 4.75 -6.78 7.21
N GLY A 71 5.43 -5.71 6.82
CA GLY A 71 6.69 -5.79 6.10
C GLY A 71 6.51 -5.98 4.59
N ASN A 72 7.63 -5.96 3.87
CA ASN A 72 7.63 -6.12 2.42
C ASN A 72 7.28 -7.56 2.02
N TRP A 73 6.18 -7.73 1.27
CA TRP A 73 5.69 -9.01 0.76
C TRP A 73 6.76 -9.80 -0.01
N GLU A 74 7.58 -9.12 -0.80
CA GLU A 74 8.63 -9.73 -1.63
C GLU A 74 9.71 -10.35 -0.73
N LYS A 75 10.11 -9.63 0.32
CA LYS A 75 11.06 -10.15 1.32
C LYS A 75 10.48 -11.35 2.07
N SER A 76 9.19 -11.32 2.40
CA SER A 76 8.52 -12.45 3.05
C SER A 76 8.47 -13.67 2.13
N PHE A 77 8.16 -13.47 0.85
CA PHE A 77 8.15 -14.55 -0.14
C PHE A 77 9.55 -15.14 -0.37
N ASN A 78 10.58 -14.29 -0.44
CA ASN A 78 11.97 -14.75 -0.61
C ASN A 78 12.50 -15.57 0.58
N LYS A 79 11.91 -15.42 1.78
CA LYS A 79 12.24 -16.25 2.95
C LYS A 79 11.54 -17.62 2.95
N LEU A 80 10.44 -17.75 2.21
CA LEU A 80 9.61 -18.96 2.20
C LEU A 80 10.38 -20.23 1.80
N PRO A 81 11.23 -20.25 0.74
CA PRO A 81 11.98 -21.46 0.37
C PRO A 81 12.88 -21.96 1.49
N CYS A 82 13.56 -21.04 2.19
CA CYS A 82 14.42 -21.37 3.32
C CYS A 82 13.60 -21.98 4.47
N LEU A 83 12.46 -21.38 4.82
CA LEU A 83 11.57 -21.92 5.86
C LEU A 83 11.05 -23.31 5.51
N LEU A 84 10.63 -23.52 4.26
CA LEU A 84 10.14 -24.81 3.79
C LEU A 84 11.24 -25.90 3.86
N GLN A 85 12.48 -25.55 3.54
CA GLN A 85 13.62 -26.46 3.64
C GLN A 85 13.91 -26.85 5.09
N VAL A 86 13.80 -25.90 6.02
CA VAL A 86 13.94 -26.17 7.47
C VAL A 86 12.84 -27.13 7.94
N VAL A 87 11.59 -26.87 7.57
CA VAL A 87 10.46 -27.76 7.95
C VAL A 87 10.66 -29.17 7.41
N GLN A 88 11.10 -29.33 6.17
CA GLN A 88 11.38 -30.63 5.58
C GLN A 88 12.49 -31.40 6.33
N THR A 89 13.46 -30.68 6.90
CA THR A 89 14.54 -31.30 7.69
C THR A 89 14.02 -31.86 9.02
N PHE A 90 13.06 -31.18 9.66
CA PHE A 90 12.46 -31.62 10.92
C PHE A 90 11.32 -32.61 10.75
N LEU A 91 10.64 -32.59 9.60
CA LEU A 91 9.48 -33.43 9.28
C LEU A 91 9.76 -34.20 7.98
N PRO A 92 10.34 -35.43 8.04
CA PRO A 92 10.74 -36.18 6.86
C PRO A 92 9.57 -36.58 5.93
N GLY A 93 8.33 -36.52 6.43
CA GLY A 93 7.12 -36.70 5.61
C GLY A 93 6.58 -35.43 4.95
N PHE A 94 7.15 -34.25 5.24
CA PHE A 94 6.72 -32.99 4.65
C PHE A 94 7.32 -32.81 3.25
N MET A 95 6.46 -32.72 2.24
CA MET A 95 6.84 -32.47 0.85
C MET A 95 6.23 -31.16 0.38
N TYR A 96 7.01 -30.32 -0.31
CA TYR A 96 6.53 -29.07 -0.89
C TYR A 96 7.02 -28.91 -2.33
N LYS A 97 6.27 -28.16 -3.14
CA LYS A 97 6.65 -27.77 -4.50
C LYS A 97 6.33 -26.29 -4.70
N LEU A 98 7.37 -25.49 -4.88
CA LEU A 98 7.24 -24.08 -5.26
C LEU A 98 7.09 -23.97 -6.78
N LYS A 99 6.13 -23.16 -7.23
CA LYS A 99 6.00 -22.75 -8.62
C LYS A 99 6.20 -21.24 -8.66
N THR A 100 7.21 -20.78 -9.38
CA THR A 100 7.44 -19.36 -9.66
C THR A 100 7.25 -19.11 -11.14
N GLN A 101 6.69 -17.96 -11.49
CA GLN A 101 6.65 -17.50 -12.86
C GLN A 101 7.69 -16.39 -13.01
N PRO A 102 8.52 -16.41 -14.07
CA PRO A 102 9.44 -15.31 -14.32
C PRO A 102 8.66 -14.04 -14.60
N ILE A 103 9.16 -12.91 -14.10
CA ILE A 103 8.63 -11.60 -14.45
C ILE A 103 9.11 -11.33 -15.88
N THR A 104 8.22 -11.46 -16.86
CA THR A 104 8.52 -11.05 -18.24
C THR A 104 8.33 -9.53 -18.33
N ASP A 105 9.44 -8.79 -18.43
CA ASP A 105 9.42 -7.41 -18.88
C ASP A 105 8.88 -7.39 -20.33
N GLY A 106 7.77 -6.68 -20.54
CA GLY A 106 7.12 -6.50 -21.85
C GLY A 106 7.45 -5.16 -22.48
#